data_AF-A0A954XE49-F1
#
_entry.id   AF-A0A954XE49-F1
#
_cell.length_a   1.000
_cell.length_b   1.000
_cell.length_c   1.000
_cell.angle_alpha   90.00
_cell.angle_beta   90.00
_cell.angle_gamma   90.00
#
_symmetry.space_group_name_H-M   'P 1'
#
loop_
_entity.id
_entity.type
_entity.pdbx_description
1 polymer ?
#
loop_
_entity_poly.entity_id
_entity_poly.type
_entity_poly.pdbx_seq_one_letter_code
_entity_poly.pdbx_strand_id
1 'polypeptide(L)'
;MELDDELCLCFHVTKRKVVNFIRIEKPRRAAQLSECFGAGTGCGWCRPFLERLFAAAAAKGVTNVELPTPEQYSAQRAQYIDEGHGSPPSGSAP
;
A
#
# COMPACT_ATOMS: atom_id res chain seq x y z
N MET A 1 0.24 1.74 11.67
CA MET A 1 1.03 2.74 10.91
C MET A 1 0.24 4.04 10.76
N GLU A 2 0.97 5.14 10.88
CA GLU A 2 0.54 6.53 10.73
C GLU A 2 0.53 6.97 9.25
N LEU A 3 0.13 8.22 9.00
CA LEU A 3 -0.02 8.75 7.64
C LEU A 3 1.31 8.86 6.88
N ASP A 4 2.41 9.21 7.57
CA ASP A 4 3.70 9.42 6.91
C ASP A 4 4.52 8.12 6.76
N ASP A 5 4.00 7.01 7.29
CA ASP A 5 4.62 5.70 7.13
C ASP A 5 4.44 5.16 5.70
N GLU A 6 5.44 4.43 5.23
CA GLU A 6 5.45 3.80 3.92
C GLU A 6 4.49 2.61 3.85
N LEU A 7 3.46 2.74 3.02
CA LEU A 7 2.56 1.64 2.71
C LEU A 7 3.14 0.76 1.59
N CYS A 8 3.75 1.38 0.58
CA CYS A 8 4.49 0.66 -0.45
C CYS A 8 5.99 0.80 -0.23
N LEU A 9 6.58 -0.22 0.39
CA LEU A 9 8.02 -0.30 0.69
C LEU A 9 8.90 -0.43 -0.57
N CYS A 10 8.32 -0.83 -1.71
CA CYS A 10 9.05 -0.91 -2.98
C CYS A 10 9.34 0.46 -3.60
N PHE A 11 8.40 1.40 -3.45
CA PHE A 11 8.42 2.69 -4.15
C PHE A 11 8.25 3.88 -3.20
N HIS A 12 8.43 3.67 -1.89
CA HIS A 12 8.38 4.70 -0.86
C HIS A 12 7.09 5.55 -0.93
N VAL A 13 5.97 4.86 -1.11
CA VAL A 13 4.63 5.50 -1.16
C VAL A 13 4.02 5.43 0.24
N THR A 14 3.86 6.61 0.85
CA THR A 14 3.27 6.72 2.19
C THR A 14 1.77 6.49 2.19
N LYS A 15 1.21 6.10 3.34
CA LYS A 15 -0.24 6.00 3.54
C LYS A 15 -0.93 7.32 3.17
N ARG A 16 -0.33 8.47 3.51
CA ARG A 16 -0.82 9.82 3.18
C ARG A 16 -0.95 10.02 1.67
N LYS A 17 0.06 9.62 0.88
CA LYS A 17 0.02 9.73 -0.59
C LYS A 17 -1.16 8.95 -1.17
N VAL A 18 -1.35 7.71 -0.74
CA VAL A 18 -2.46 6.85 -1.20
C VAL A 18 -3.82 7.41 -0.79
N VAL A 19 -3.97 7.84 0.47
CA VAL A 19 -5.21 8.43 0.97
C VAL A 19 -5.57 9.71 0.19
N ASN A 20 -4.60 10.59 -0.03
CA ASN A 20 -4.81 11.80 -0.80
C ASN A 20 -5.15 11.50 -2.26
N PHE A 21 -4.48 10.52 -2.87
CA PHE A 21 -4.76 10.07 -4.23
C PHE A 21 -6.22 9.59 -4.35
N ILE A 22 -6.69 8.73 -3.44
CA ILE A 22 -8.08 8.25 -3.43
C ILE A 22 -9.05 9.44 -3.34
N ARG A 23 -8.78 10.42 -2.47
CA ARG A 23 -9.66 11.58 -2.26
C ARG A 23 -9.73 12.51 -3.47
N ILE A 24 -8.59 12.76 -4.11
CA ILE A 24 -8.45 13.76 -5.18
C ILE A 24 -8.84 13.15 -6.53
N GLU A 25 -8.23 12.02 -6.89
CA GLU A 25 -8.39 11.38 -8.21
C GLU A 25 -9.67 10.55 -8.31
N LYS A 26 -10.27 10.18 -7.17
CA LYS A 26 -11.51 9.39 -7.09
C LYS A 26 -11.49 8.17 -8.02
N PRO A 27 -10.50 7.28 -7.87
CA PRO A 27 -10.39 6.09 -8.71
C PRO A 27 -11.69 5.27 -8.62
N ARG A 28 -12.06 4.62 -9.73
CA ARG A 28 -13.26 3.76 -9.82
C ARG A 28 -12.97 2.31 -9.48
N ARG A 29 -11.70 1.89 -9.52
CA ARG A 29 -11.26 0.53 -9.21
C ARG A 29 -9.94 0.56 -8.44
N ALA A 30 -9.74 -0.39 -7.52
CA ALA A 30 -8.51 -0.48 -6.72
C ALA A 30 -7.24 -0.61 -7.57
N ALA A 31 -7.32 -1.25 -8.75
CA ALA A 31 -6.20 -1.37 -9.68
C ALA A 31 -5.60 -0.01 -10.09
N GLN A 32 -6.40 1.06 -10.14
CA GLN A 32 -5.92 2.41 -10.48
C GLN A 32 -5.00 3.01 -9.41
N LEU A 33 -4.91 2.41 -8.21
CA LEU A 33 -3.94 2.84 -7.20
C LEU A 33 -2.49 2.64 -7.65
N SER A 34 -2.23 1.85 -8.70
CA SER A 34 -0.91 1.81 -9.34
C SER A 34 -0.48 3.14 -9.94
N GLU A 35 -1.42 4.03 -10.27
CA GLU A 35 -1.13 5.38 -10.75
C GLU A 35 -0.61 6.28 -9.62
N CYS A 36 -0.77 5.88 -8.35
CA CYS A 36 -0.16 6.52 -7.19
C CYS A 36 1.31 6.09 -7.05
N PHE A 37 2.19 6.69 -7.88
CA PHE A 37 3.64 6.46 -7.85
C PHE A 37 4.06 4.98 -8.00
N GLY A 38 3.26 4.16 -8.68
CA GLY A 38 3.53 2.74 -8.87
C GLY A 38 3.11 1.84 -7.70
N ALA A 39 2.38 2.34 -6.69
CA ALA A 39 1.98 1.52 -5.54
C ALA A 39 1.32 0.20 -5.98
N GLY A 40 1.85 -0.93 -5.49
CA GLY A 40 1.35 -2.27 -5.80
C GLY A 40 1.95 -2.93 -7.06
N THR A 41 2.78 -2.26 -7.85
CA THR A 41 3.38 -2.87 -9.06
C THR A 41 4.72 -3.59 -8.82
N GLY A 42 5.30 -3.46 -7.62
CA GLY A 42 6.52 -4.17 -7.21
C GLY A 42 6.21 -5.58 -6.68
N CYS A 43 6.66 -5.91 -5.46
CA CYS A 43 6.45 -7.23 -4.85
C CYS A 43 4.98 -7.61 -4.62
N GLY A 44 4.04 -6.66 -4.66
CA GLY A 44 2.62 -6.92 -4.45
C GLY A 44 2.15 -7.00 -2.99
N TRP A 45 3.06 -7.01 -2.01
CA TRP A 45 2.73 -7.05 -0.57
C TRP A 45 1.67 -6.02 -0.15
N CYS A 46 1.79 -4.79 -0.65
CA CYS A 46 0.89 -3.71 -0.26
C CYS A 46 -0.52 -3.80 -0.87
N ARG A 47 -0.78 -4.67 -1.87
CA ARG A 47 -2.05 -4.72 -2.61
C ARG A 47 -3.29 -4.95 -1.73
N PRO A 48 -3.30 -5.92 -0.79
CA PRO A 48 -4.47 -6.12 0.07
C PRO A 48 -4.78 -4.89 0.94
N PHE A 49 -3.76 -4.12 1.32
CA PHE A 49 -3.91 -2.90 2.12
C PHE A 49 -4.40 -1.72 1.29
N LEU A 50 -3.92 -1.60 0.03
CA LEU A 50 -4.46 -0.66 -0.96
C LEU A 50 -5.95 -0.92 -1.22
N GLU A 51 -6.34 -2.17 -1.38
CA GLU A 51 -7.74 -2.58 -1.56
C GLU A 51 -8.61 -2.23 -0.35
N ARG A 52 -8.12 -2.46 0.87
CA ARG A 52 -8.83 -2.07 2.11
C ARG A 52 -9.05 -0.56 2.19
N LEU A 53 -8.03 0.25 1.87
CA LEU A 53 -8.15 1.71 1.84
C LEU A 53 -9.15 2.19 0.79
N PHE A 54 -9.10 1.61 -0.41
CA PHE A 54 -10.06 1.87 -1.48
C PHE A 54 -11.49 1.52 -1.07
N ALA A 55 -11.70 0.32 -0.52
CA ALA A 55 -13.01 -0.16 -0.10
C ALA A 55 -13.58 0.68 1.04
N ALA A 56 -12.75 1.07 2.02
CA ALA A 56 -13.17 1.96 3.11
C ALA A 56 -13.63 3.32 2.57
N ALA A 57 -12.89 3.90 1.61
CA ALA A 57 -13.25 5.17 1.00
C ALA A 57 -14.57 5.07 0.21
N ALA A 58 -14.72 4.00 -0.58
CA ALA A 58 -15.91 3.77 -1.39
C ALA A 58 -17.16 3.52 -0.52
N ALA A 59 -17.04 2.77 0.57
CA ALA A 59 -18.18 2.37 1.40
C ALA A 59 -18.58 3.41 2.44
N LYS A 60 -17.60 4.09 3.05
CA LYS A 60 -17.81 4.93 4.24
C LYS A 60 -17.31 6.36 4.09
N GLY A 61 -16.74 6.72 2.93
CA GLY A 61 -16.11 8.03 2.72
C GLY A 61 -14.89 8.28 3.62
N VAL A 62 -14.37 7.25 4.28
CA VAL A 62 -13.21 7.34 5.18
C VAL A 62 -12.08 6.43 4.71
N THR A 63 -10.85 6.86 4.97
CA THR A 63 -9.64 6.08 4.65
C THR A 63 -8.84 5.71 5.90
N ASN A 64 -9.44 5.87 7.09
CA ASN A 64 -8.78 5.49 8.33
C ASN A 64 -8.98 4.01 8.61
N VAL A 65 -8.13 3.19 8.00
CA VAL A 65 -8.07 1.75 8.22
C VAL A 65 -6.94 1.45 9.20
N GLU A 66 -7.24 0.58 10.18
CA GLU A 66 -6.26 0.00 11.10
C GLU A 66 -5.29 -0.87 10.30
N LEU A 67 -4.01 -0.54 10.37
CA LEU A 67 -2.93 -1.20 9.64
C LEU A 67 -1.80 -1.49 10.63
N PRO A 68 -1.02 -2.57 10.43
CA PRO A 68 0.10 -2.93 11.32
C PRO A 68 1.08 -1.77 11.55
N THR A 69 1.88 -1.84 12.62
CA THR A 69 2.98 -0.87 12.79
C THR A 69 3.99 -1.01 11.65
N PRO A 70 4.81 0.02 11.34
CA PRO A 70 5.83 -0.07 10.29
C PRO A 70 6.75 -1.29 10.47
N GLU A 71 7.15 -1.59 11.69
CA GLU A 71 8.03 -2.73 12.02
C GLU A 71 7.35 -4.07 11.77
N GLN A 72 6.08 -4.21 12.19
CA GLN A 72 5.30 -5.41 11.91
C GLN A 72 5.06 -5.58 10.41
N TYR A 73 4.82 -4.48 9.70
CA TYR A 73 4.52 -4.47 8.28
C TYR A 73 5.72 -4.87 7.43
N SER A 74 6.92 -4.38 7.75
CA SER A 74 8.15 -4.78 7.07
C SER A 74 8.52 -6.23 7.38
N ALA A 75 8.39 -6.68 8.64
CA ALA A 75 8.65 -8.07 9.01
C ALA A 75 7.73 -9.05 8.27
N GLN A 76 6.43 -8.74 8.19
CA GLN A 76 5.47 -9.57 7.44
C GLN A 76 5.74 -9.57 5.94
N ARG A 77 6.22 -8.44 5.38
CA ARG A 77 6.64 -8.40 3.98
C ARG A 77 7.83 -9.31 3.70
N ALA A 78 8.83 -9.29 4.58
CA ALA A 78 9.99 -10.17 4.44
C ALA A 78 9.55 -11.64 4.40
N GLN A 79 8.68 -12.05 5.32
CA GLN A 79 8.08 -13.39 5.30
C GLN A 79 7.31 -13.68 4.00
N TYR A 80 6.48 -12.74 3.53
CA TYR A 80 5.75 -12.89 2.27
C TYR A 80 6.70 -13.13 1.08
N ILE A 81 7.84 -12.46 1.02
CA ILE A 81 8.85 -12.64 -0.03
C ILE A 81 9.57 -13.98 0.13
N ASP A 82 9.95 -14.36 1.36
CA ASP A 82 10.62 -15.63 1.67
C ASP A 82 9.75 -16.84 1.34
N GLU A 83 8.43 -16.72 1.47
CA GLU A 83 7.44 -17.72 1.05
C GLU A 83 7.32 -17.85 -0.48
N GLY A 84 8.10 -17.07 -1.26
CA GLY A 84 8.17 -17.13 -2.71
C GLY A 84 7.08 -16.32 -3.41
N HIS A 85 6.41 -15.42 -2.69
CA HIS A 85 5.52 -14.46 -3.33
C HIS A 85 6.30 -13.33 -4.04
N GLY A 86 5.59 -12.38 -4.63
CA GLY A 86 6.12 -11.46 -5.65
C GLY A 86 7.47 -10.81 -5.34
N SER A 87 8.27 -10.56 -6.38
CA SER A 87 9.65 -10.11 -6.22
C SER A 87 9.77 -8.58 -6.04
N PRO A 88 10.54 -8.10 -5.06
CA PRO A 88 10.84 -6.69 -4.93
C PRO A 88 11.71 -6.17 -6.10
N PRO A 89 11.55 -4.89 -6.51
CA PRO A 89 12.46 -4.28 -7.47
C PRO A 89 13.87 -4.13 -6.89
N SER A 90 14.88 -4.07 -7.75
CA SER A 90 16.27 -3.90 -7.34
C SER A 90 16.46 -2.65 -6.49
N GLY A 91 17.07 -2.79 -5.30
CA GLY A 91 17.41 -1.67 -4.43
C GLY A 91 16.29 -1.18 -3.51
N SER A 92 15.10 -1.81 -3.51
CA SER A 92 14.11 -1.52 -2.47
C SER A 92 14.51 -2.13 -1.13
N ALA A 93 14.10 -1.50 -0.03
CA ALA A 93 14.22 -2.07 1.31
C ALA A 93 13.64 -3.50 1.36
N PRO A 94 14.17 -4.41 2.20
CA PRO A 94 13.61 -5.73 2.42
C PRO A 94 12.18 -5.69 2.97
#